data_AF-A0A8C1R0E1-F1
#
_entry.id   AF-A0A8C1R0E1-F1
#
_cell.length_a   1.000
_cell.length_b   1.000
_cell.length_c   1.000
_cell.angle_alpha   90.00
_cell.angle_beta   90.00
_cell.angle_gamma   90.00
#
_symmetry.space_group_name_H-M   'P 1'
#
loop_
_entity.id
_entity.type
_entity.pdbx_description
1 polymer ?
#
loop_
_entity_poly.entity_id
_entity_poly.type
_entity_poly.pdbx_seq_one_letter_code
_entity_poly.pdbx_strand_id
1 'polypeptide(L)'
;MDFPVDVLVSGIHEDLESSAHSYMNKLLYSNPDNTQNFTLPSMRKISPANVGFVPLYGANLKHKVLALFAPEDQFTGKLDLNFFSWYAVEDILRTSNPAREGLVKVRSVGERTVLYVLNRIIYRTVEMGSNEVPFLCHGEDVFAKILWKKGEAVGFYSVRSKGSLCNSFVSQCYLLPVMDSIFVRKDHRGNGHGLQMLEDFVDSFKDDELGVKYPLTPAMQKVCRQYLSTYPADVDLLWEVEGVGGPYQKVKVANKLGSMTLQCELLHCSWAAEESKNGEVAVNEVEMTEESCLDITVPL
;
A
#
# COMPACT_ATOMS: atom_id res chain seq x y z
N MET A 1 20.95 -3.64 -17.90
CA MET A 1 20.76 -2.25 -17.44
C MET A 1 20.58 -2.35 -15.95
N ASP A 2 21.33 -1.57 -15.18
CA ASP A 2 21.24 -1.58 -13.72
C ASP A 2 20.07 -0.69 -13.29
N PHE A 3 19.19 -1.22 -12.45
CA PHE A 3 18.04 -0.48 -11.94
C PHE A 3 18.35 0.14 -10.57
N PRO A 4 17.55 1.13 -10.11
CA PRO A 4 17.82 1.84 -8.86
C PRO A 4 18.02 0.91 -7.66
N VAL A 5 17.21 -0.15 -7.55
CA VAL A 5 17.30 -1.12 -6.46
C VAL A 5 18.61 -1.92 -6.47
N ASP A 6 19.26 -2.05 -7.63
CA ASP A 6 20.53 -2.78 -7.80
C ASP A 6 21.74 -1.89 -7.46
N VAL A 7 21.65 -0.60 -7.76
CA VAL A 7 22.70 0.38 -7.46
C VAL A 7 22.69 0.77 -5.97
N LEU A 8 21.50 0.81 -5.37
CA LEU A 8 21.30 1.24 -3.97
C LEU A 8 21.36 0.09 -2.95
N VAL A 9 21.96 -1.05 -3.30
CA VAL A 9 22.08 -2.21 -2.39
C VAL A 9 22.95 -1.87 -1.17
N SER A 10 24.03 -1.13 -1.37
CA SER A 10 24.95 -0.69 -0.30
C SER A 10 24.86 0.81 0.02
N GLY A 11 23.91 1.52 -0.59
CA GLY A 11 23.77 2.96 -0.42
C GLY A 11 23.31 3.31 1.00
N ILE A 12 23.97 4.30 1.61
CA ILE A 12 23.50 4.95 2.84
C ILE A 12 22.74 6.23 2.48
N HIS A 13 21.77 6.64 3.31
CA HIS A 13 20.94 7.80 3.03
C HIS A 13 21.71 9.10 2.84
N GLU A 14 22.86 9.23 3.51
CA GLU A 14 23.71 10.42 3.46
C GLU A 14 24.29 10.66 2.06
N ASP A 15 24.66 9.59 1.34
CA ASP A 15 25.17 9.69 -0.02
C ASP A 15 24.08 10.14 -0.98
N LEU A 16 22.87 9.59 -0.79
CA LEU A 16 21.70 9.92 -1.60
C LEU A 16 21.28 11.38 -1.40
N GLU A 17 21.24 11.85 -0.15
CA GLU A 17 20.96 13.24 0.18
C GLU A 17 22.04 14.17 -0.38
N SER A 18 23.32 13.84 -0.21
CA SER A 18 24.43 14.66 -0.71
C SER A 18 24.40 14.79 -2.23
N SER A 19 24.13 13.68 -2.92
CA SER A 19 23.94 13.64 -4.38
C SER A 19 22.76 14.50 -4.81
N ALA A 20 21.62 14.37 -4.14
CA ALA A 20 20.41 15.15 -4.39
C ALA A 20 20.65 16.67 -4.21
N HIS A 21 21.32 17.09 -3.13
CA HIS A 21 21.68 18.50 -2.92
C HIS A 21 22.68 19.01 -3.96
N SER A 22 23.70 18.21 -4.29
CA SER A 22 24.68 18.55 -5.33
C SER A 22 23.99 18.77 -6.69
N TYR A 23 23.06 17.87 -7.06
CA TYR A 23 22.29 17.98 -8.28
C TYR A 23 21.39 19.23 -8.29
N MET A 24 20.65 19.48 -7.20
CA MET A 24 19.78 20.65 -7.10
C MET A 24 20.56 21.96 -7.17
N ASN A 25 21.73 22.04 -6.51
CA ASN A 25 22.61 23.19 -6.61
C ASN A 25 23.10 23.40 -8.05
N LYS A 26 23.54 22.33 -8.72
CA LYS A 26 23.91 22.41 -10.14
C LYS A 26 22.75 22.96 -10.98
N LEU A 27 21.52 22.49 -10.73
CA LEU A 27 20.34 22.94 -11.46
C LEU A 27 20.01 24.43 -11.22
N LEU A 28 20.13 24.90 -9.97
CA LEU A 28 19.86 26.29 -9.58
C LEU A 28 20.90 27.29 -10.11
N TYR A 29 22.16 26.89 -10.15
CA TYR A 29 23.28 27.73 -10.60
C TYR A 29 23.69 27.49 -12.06
N SER A 30 22.94 26.66 -12.80
CA SER A 30 23.17 26.45 -14.23
C SER A 30 22.75 27.66 -15.05
N ASN A 31 23.52 27.96 -16.10
CA ASN A 31 23.15 29.02 -17.03
C ASN A 31 21.83 28.66 -17.74
N PRO A 32 20.78 29.51 -17.66
CA PRO A 32 19.48 29.24 -18.29
C PRO A 32 19.55 29.06 -19.82
N ASP A 33 20.60 29.53 -20.48
CA ASP A 33 20.80 29.37 -21.92
C ASP A 33 21.40 28.00 -22.31
N ASN A 34 21.86 27.19 -21.36
CA ASN A 34 22.49 25.89 -21.61
C ASN A 34 21.58 24.71 -21.20
N THR A 35 20.37 24.67 -21.76
CA THR A 35 19.30 23.70 -21.41
C THR A 35 19.49 22.29 -21.97
N GLN A 36 20.48 22.06 -22.85
CA GLN A 36 20.72 20.74 -23.44
C GLN A 36 21.05 19.65 -22.42
N ASN A 37 21.65 20.01 -21.27
CA ASN A 37 22.09 19.06 -20.23
C ASN A 37 20.95 18.47 -19.38
N PHE A 38 19.72 18.94 -19.56
CA PHE A 38 18.60 18.69 -18.65
C PHE A 38 17.38 18.14 -19.37
N THR A 39 17.60 17.28 -20.37
CA THR A 39 16.53 16.65 -21.14
C THR A 39 16.50 15.15 -20.82
N LEU A 40 15.38 14.64 -20.30
CA LEU A 40 15.19 13.20 -20.16
C LEU A 40 15.09 12.53 -21.55
N PRO A 41 15.30 11.20 -21.66
CA PRO A 41 15.01 10.46 -22.90
C PRO A 41 13.57 10.64 -23.42
N SER A 42 12.64 11.04 -22.54
CA SER A 42 11.26 11.39 -22.86
C SER A 42 11.08 12.82 -23.42
N MET A 43 12.17 13.53 -23.76
CA MET A 43 12.18 14.94 -24.21
C MET A 43 11.66 15.96 -23.18
N ARG A 44 11.46 15.53 -21.92
CA ARG A 44 11.01 16.39 -20.83
C ARG A 44 12.17 17.28 -20.36
N LYS A 45 11.96 18.60 -20.34
CA LYS A 45 12.92 19.57 -19.79
C LYS A 45 12.88 19.55 -18.26
N ILE A 46 14.02 19.35 -17.64
CA ILE A 46 14.22 19.49 -16.20
C ILE A 46 14.58 20.95 -15.93
N SER A 47 13.92 21.54 -14.94
CA SER A 47 14.13 22.92 -14.50
C SER A 47 13.98 23.02 -12.97
N PRO A 48 14.53 24.04 -12.32
CA PRO A 48 14.32 24.22 -10.88
C PRO A 48 12.84 24.27 -10.46
N ALA A 49 11.96 24.73 -11.36
CA ALA A 49 10.53 24.88 -11.08
C ALA A 49 9.76 23.54 -11.02
N ASN A 50 10.31 22.47 -11.60
CA ASN A 50 9.66 21.16 -11.65
C ASN A 50 10.42 20.07 -10.88
N VAL A 51 11.46 20.44 -10.14
CA VAL A 51 12.23 19.53 -9.30
C VAL A 51 12.04 19.90 -7.84
N GLY A 52 11.79 18.91 -6.97
CA GLY A 52 11.61 19.15 -5.55
C GLY A 52 12.09 17.99 -4.69
N PHE A 53 12.39 18.28 -3.43
CA PHE A 53 12.72 17.27 -2.43
C PHE A 53 11.45 16.65 -1.86
N VAL A 54 11.38 15.32 -1.86
CA VAL A 54 10.29 14.56 -1.23
C VAL A 54 10.84 13.65 -0.13
N PRO A 55 10.18 13.57 1.03
CA PRO A 55 10.62 12.70 2.12
C PRO A 55 10.36 11.23 1.77
N LEU A 56 11.36 10.39 1.96
CA LEU A 56 11.27 8.95 1.68
C LEU A 56 10.40 8.21 2.71
N TYR A 57 10.39 8.69 3.96
CA TYR A 57 9.72 8.04 5.10
C TYR A 57 8.56 8.86 5.67
N GLY A 58 7.77 9.48 4.80
CA GLY A 58 6.59 10.24 5.20
C GLY A 58 6.92 11.48 6.01
N ALA A 59 6.65 11.48 7.31
CA ALA A 59 6.85 12.64 8.19
C ALA A 59 8.32 12.84 8.60
N ASN A 60 9.19 11.85 8.37
CA ASN A 60 10.63 12.02 8.61
C ASN A 60 11.22 12.90 7.50
N LEU A 61 11.61 14.12 7.88
CA LEU A 61 12.18 15.12 6.98
C LEU A 61 13.71 15.03 6.87
N LYS A 62 14.37 14.07 7.54
CA LYS A 62 15.81 13.86 7.41
C LYS A 62 16.11 13.31 6.01
N HIS A 63 15.50 12.17 5.69
CA HIS A 63 15.79 11.43 4.46
C HIS A 63 14.91 11.86 3.30
N LYS A 64 15.50 12.61 2.35
CA LYS A 64 14.82 13.16 1.18
C LYS A 64 15.47 12.72 -0.12
N VAL A 65 14.65 12.62 -1.17
CA VAL A 65 15.07 12.30 -2.53
C VAL A 65 14.56 13.37 -3.48
N LEU A 66 15.20 13.52 -4.64
CA LEU A 66 14.73 14.44 -5.66
C LEU A 66 13.66 13.79 -6.53
N ALA A 67 12.61 14.55 -6.80
CA ALA A 67 11.50 14.15 -7.63
C ALA A 67 11.25 15.21 -8.72
N LEU A 68 10.96 14.74 -9.93
CA LEU A 68 10.62 15.56 -11.09
C LEU A 68 9.11 15.50 -11.32
N PHE A 69 8.46 16.64 -11.18
CA PHE A 69 7.03 16.83 -11.32
C PHE A 69 6.67 17.21 -12.76
N ALA A 70 5.52 16.75 -13.24
CA ALA A 70 5.01 17.18 -14.53
C ALA A 70 4.45 18.61 -14.42
N PRO A 71 4.68 19.50 -15.41
CA PRO A 71 4.14 20.87 -15.38
C PRO A 71 2.61 20.92 -15.31
N GLU A 72 1.95 19.96 -15.96
CA GLU A 72 0.48 19.82 -15.99
C GLU A 72 -0.08 19.23 -14.69
N ASP A 73 0.77 18.67 -13.84
CA ASP A 73 0.31 17.92 -12.68
C ASP A 73 1.35 17.82 -11.57
N GLN A 74 1.19 18.67 -10.55
CA GLN A 74 2.03 18.64 -9.35
C GLN A 74 1.74 17.42 -8.46
N PHE A 75 0.67 16.67 -8.73
CA PHE A 75 0.16 15.60 -7.86
C PHE A 75 -0.08 14.24 -8.54
N THR A 76 -0.05 14.13 -9.88
CA THR A 76 -0.41 12.87 -10.56
C THR A 76 0.70 12.25 -11.43
N GLY A 77 1.11 11.04 -11.03
CA GLY A 77 1.35 9.89 -11.91
C GLY A 77 2.64 9.78 -12.72
N LYS A 78 3.29 10.89 -13.12
CA LYS A 78 4.53 10.83 -13.94
C LYS A 78 5.72 11.45 -13.21
N LEU A 79 6.04 10.86 -12.05
CA LEU A 79 7.12 11.30 -11.17
C LEU A 79 8.41 10.56 -11.52
N ASP A 80 9.39 11.23 -12.11
CA ASP A 80 10.72 10.64 -12.23
C ASP A 80 11.50 10.91 -10.93
N LEU A 81 12.16 9.90 -10.36
CA LEU A 81 12.95 10.08 -9.13
C LEU A 81 14.45 10.06 -9.46
N ASN A 82 15.21 10.91 -8.80
CA ASN A 82 16.66 10.95 -8.93
C ASN A 82 17.33 10.34 -7.71
N PHE A 83 18.10 9.27 -7.97
CA PHE A 83 18.91 8.62 -6.94
C PHE A 83 20.41 8.79 -7.14
N PHE A 84 20.82 9.20 -8.35
CA PHE A 84 22.17 9.52 -8.87
C PHE A 84 22.03 9.89 -10.37
N SER A 85 20.96 9.36 -10.97
CA SER A 85 20.41 9.68 -12.29
C SER A 85 18.88 9.65 -12.20
N TRP A 86 18.20 10.18 -13.21
CA TRP A 86 16.75 10.15 -13.28
C TRP A 86 16.25 8.78 -13.75
N TYR A 87 15.28 8.23 -13.03
CA TYR A 87 14.62 6.97 -13.39
C TYR A 87 13.12 7.18 -13.51
N ALA A 88 12.54 6.55 -14.52
CA ALA A 88 11.10 6.43 -14.63
C ALA A 88 10.54 5.58 -13.48
N VAL A 89 9.31 5.86 -13.07
CA VAL A 89 8.60 5.13 -12.01
C VAL A 89 8.70 3.61 -12.19
N GLU A 90 8.43 3.13 -13.40
CA GLU A 90 8.41 1.69 -13.72
C GLU A 90 9.81 1.06 -13.67
N ASP A 91 10.87 1.82 -13.98
CA ASP A 91 12.25 1.32 -13.88
C ASP A 91 12.68 1.18 -12.41
N ILE A 92 12.17 2.04 -11.52
CA ILE A 92 12.43 1.91 -10.08
C ILE A 92 11.84 0.60 -9.54
N LEU A 93 10.75 0.12 -10.13
CA LEU A 93 10.08 -1.14 -9.74
C LEU A 93 10.74 -2.38 -10.35
N ARG A 94 11.84 -2.25 -11.09
CA ARG A 94 12.52 -3.37 -11.74
C ARG A 94 13.89 -3.62 -11.13
N THR A 95 14.39 -4.83 -11.36
CA THR A 95 15.76 -5.25 -11.04
C THR A 95 16.36 -5.96 -12.24
N SER A 96 17.68 -5.87 -12.35
CA SER A 96 18.47 -6.56 -13.37
C SER A 96 18.62 -8.05 -13.05
N ASN A 97 18.31 -8.47 -11.83
CA ASN A 97 18.35 -9.86 -11.40
C ASN A 97 17.02 -10.58 -11.70
N PRO A 98 16.92 -11.38 -12.77
CA PRO A 98 15.69 -12.08 -13.13
C PRO A 98 15.31 -13.17 -12.12
N ALA A 99 16.24 -13.60 -11.25
CA ALA A 99 15.98 -14.58 -10.20
C ALA A 99 15.33 -13.96 -8.95
N ARG A 100 15.17 -12.63 -8.89
CA ARG A 100 14.45 -11.97 -7.80
C ARG A 100 12.96 -12.21 -7.96
N GLU A 101 12.43 -13.08 -7.11
CA GLU A 101 11.07 -13.61 -7.19
C GLU A 101 10.53 -13.85 -5.77
N GLY A 102 9.21 -13.77 -5.61
CA GLY A 102 8.53 -14.03 -4.34
C GLY A 102 8.64 -12.87 -3.35
N LEU A 103 8.33 -13.15 -2.08
CA LEU A 103 8.30 -12.15 -1.02
C LEU A 103 9.69 -11.96 -0.43
N VAL A 104 10.29 -10.79 -0.69
CA VAL A 104 11.63 -10.44 -0.25
C VAL A 104 11.56 -9.35 0.82
N LYS A 105 12.19 -9.59 1.97
CA LYS A 105 12.25 -8.62 3.09
C LYS A 105 13.06 -7.39 2.69
N VAL A 106 12.48 -6.22 2.93
CA VAL A 106 13.11 -4.91 2.70
C VAL A 106 14.24 -4.68 3.70
N ARG A 107 15.44 -4.40 3.21
CA ARG A 107 16.66 -4.17 4.00
C ARG A 107 17.48 -2.97 3.54
N SER A 108 17.47 -2.68 2.24
CA SER A 108 18.27 -1.62 1.63
C SER A 108 17.49 -0.33 1.38
N VAL A 109 18.19 0.79 1.21
CA VAL A 109 17.60 2.06 0.77
C VAL A 109 16.92 1.90 -0.59
N GLY A 110 17.51 1.11 -1.50
CA GLY A 110 16.88 0.79 -2.79
C GLY A 110 15.52 0.11 -2.64
N GLU A 111 15.40 -0.89 -1.77
CA GLU A 111 14.12 -1.55 -1.52
C GLU A 111 13.13 -0.63 -0.78
N ARG A 112 13.60 0.26 0.10
CA ARG A 112 12.76 1.31 0.70
C ARG A 112 12.21 2.28 -0.34
N THR A 113 13.00 2.61 -1.35
CA THR A 113 12.57 3.38 -2.51
C THR A 113 11.49 2.65 -3.32
N VAL A 114 11.67 1.35 -3.62
CA VAL A 114 10.63 0.55 -4.30
C VAL A 114 9.32 0.58 -3.50
N LEU A 115 9.41 0.38 -2.18
CA LEU A 115 8.26 0.44 -1.28
C LEU A 115 7.58 1.81 -1.28
N TYR A 116 8.36 2.90 -1.35
CA TYR A 116 7.85 4.26 -1.47
C TYR A 116 7.08 4.43 -2.78
N VAL A 117 7.65 3.99 -3.90
CA VAL A 117 7.02 4.13 -5.22
C VAL A 117 5.71 3.33 -5.29
N LEU A 118 5.70 2.07 -4.83
CA LEU A 118 4.48 1.25 -4.82
C LEU A 118 3.37 1.90 -3.97
N ASN A 119 3.70 2.40 -2.78
CA ASN A 119 2.70 2.97 -1.85
C ASN A 119 2.29 4.40 -2.22
N ARG A 120 3.26 5.30 -2.42
CA ARG A 120 3.00 6.74 -2.56
C ARG A 120 2.71 7.18 -3.97
N ILE A 121 3.23 6.47 -4.98
CA ILE A 121 3.06 6.86 -6.38
C ILE A 121 2.02 5.94 -7.01
N ILE A 122 2.36 4.67 -7.25
CA ILE A 122 1.46 3.74 -7.97
C ILE A 122 0.12 3.59 -7.28
N TYR A 123 0.10 3.17 -6.01
CA TYR A 123 -1.15 2.99 -5.29
C TYR A 123 -1.96 4.29 -5.28
N ARG A 124 -1.43 5.41 -4.76
CA ARG A 124 -2.21 6.64 -4.57
C ARG A 124 -2.65 7.35 -5.85
N THR A 125 -1.82 7.38 -6.89
CA THR A 125 -2.11 8.20 -8.08
C THR A 125 -2.71 7.39 -9.23
N VAL A 126 -2.53 6.07 -9.24
CA VAL A 126 -2.94 5.21 -10.37
C VAL A 126 -4.01 4.20 -9.95
N GLU A 127 -3.88 3.60 -8.76
CA GLU A 127 -4.64 2.39 -8.45
C GLU A 127 -5.66 2.49 -7.30
N MET A 128 -5.58 3.51 -6.46
CA MET A 128 -6.45 3.70 -5.30
C MET A 128 -7.89 3.97 -5.73
N GLY A 129 -8.84 3.34 -5.04
CA GLY A 129 -10.27 3.62 -5.22
C GLY A 129 -10.65 5.01 -4.70
N SER A 130 -11.70 5.62 -5.25
CA SER A 130 -12.15 6.97 -4.86
C SER A 130 -12.54 7.10 -3.38
N ASN A 131 -13.02 6.00 -2.78
CA ASN A 131 -13.51 5.96 -1.40
C ASN A 131 -12.52 5.25 -0.45
N GLU A 132 -11.31 4.96 -0.91
CA GLU A 132 -10.29 4.28 -0.10
C GLU A 132 -9.49 5.29 0.73
N VAL A 133 -9.25 4.97 1.99
CA VAL A 133 -8.32 5.74 2.82
C VAL A 133 -6.89 5.34 2.43
N PRO A 134 -6.02 6.30 2.06
CA PRO A 134 -4.70 5.97 1.59
C PRO A 134 -3.80 5.44 2.72
N PHE A 135 -3.00 4.41 2.43
CA PHE A 135 -1.97 3.93 3.34
C PHE A 135 -0.99 5.03 3.71
N LEU A 136 -0.62 5.12 4.99
CA LEU A 136 0.46 6.01 5.42
C LEU A 136 1.79 5.60 4.76
N CYS A 137 2.75 6.53 4.71
CA CYS A 137 4.09 6.14 4.26
C CYS A 137 4.70 5.18 5.26
N HIS A 138 5.53 4.26 4.78
CA HIS A 138 6.34 3.43 5.66
C HIS A 138 7.37 4.30 6.38
N GLY A 139 7.68 3.92 7.62
CA GLY A 139 8.83 4.44 8.36
C GLY A 139 10.11 3.71 7.97
N GLU A 140 11.24 4.26 8.38
CA GLU A 140 12.58 3.73 8.09
C GLU A 140 12.80 2.31 8.61
N ASP A 141 12.31 2.02 9.82
CA ASP A 141 12.49 0.73 10.50
C ASP A 141 11.28 -0.22 10.39
N VAL A 142 10.26 0.17 9.62
CA VAL A 142 9.03 -0.64 9.49
C VAL A 142 9.36 -1.96 8.80
N PHE A 143 8.88 -3.07 9.36
CA PHE A 143 8.98 -4.37 8.70
C PHE A 143 8.13 -4.35 7.42
N ALA A 144 8.71 -4.73 6.30
CA ALA A 144 8.00 -4.88 5.04
C ALA A 144 8.63 -5.96 4.17
N LYS A 145 7.82 -6.57 3.30
CA LYS A 145 8.30 -7.38 2.19
C LYS A 145 7.70 -6.89 0.88
N ILE A 146 8.49 -6.96 -0.19
CA ILE A 146 8.07 -6.66 -1.56
C ILE A 146 7.86 -7.99 -2.28
N LEU A 147 6.74 -8.12 -2.98
CA LEU A 147 6.48 -9.24 -3.88
C LEU A 147 7.11 -8.94 -5.23
N TRP A 148 8.08 -9.76 -5.62
CA TRP A 148 8.74 -9.71 -6.92
C TRP A 148 8.19 -10.80 -7.84
N LYS A 149 7.94 -10.44 -9.10
CA LYS A 149 7.57 -11.33 -10.20
C LYS A 149 8.47 -11.07 -11.40
N LYS A 150 9.30 -12.05 -11.76
CA LYS A 150 10.24 -11.98 -12.89
C LYS A 150 11.10 -10.71 -12.87
N GLY A 151 11.59 -10.32 -11.69
CA GLY A 151 12.38 -9.10 -11.51
C GLY A 151 11.59 -7.79 -11.47
N GLU A 152 10.26 -7.83 -11.40
CA GLU A 152 9.39 -6.67 -11.24
C GLU A 152 8.70 -6.68 -9.87
N ALA A 153 8.66 -5.55 -9.18
CA ALA A 153 7.97 -5.36 -7.92
C ALA A 153 6.47 -5.13 -8.18
N VAL A 154 5.63 -6.07 -7.77
CA VAL A 154 4.20 -6.08 -8.10
C VAL A 154 3.29 -5.88 -6.90
N GLY A 155 3.86 -5.79 -5.70
CA GLY A 155 3.10 -5.61 -4.49
C GLY A 155 3.99 -5.57 -3.26
N PHE A 156 3.40 -5.29 -2.11
CA PHE A 156 4.08 -5.29 -0.83
C PHE A 156 3.09 -5.54 0.30
N TYR A 157 3.63 -5.91 1.45
CA TYR A 157 2.94 -5.72 2.72
C TYR A 157 3.91 -5.15 3.76
N SER A 158 3.37 -4.45 4.76
CA SER A 158 4.13 -3.94 5.90
C SER A 158 3.46 -4.24 7.22
N VAL A 159 4.26 -4.29 8.29
CA VAL A 159 3.84 -4.72 9.62
C VAL A 159 4.32 -3.73 10.67
N ARG A 160 3.40 -3.34 11.56
CA ARG A 160 3.73 -2.71 12.84
C ARG A 160 4.11 -3.82 13.81
N SER A 161 5.38 -3.86 14.18
CA SER A 161 5.88 -4.92 15.07
C SER A 161 5.39 -4.68 16.49
N LYS A 162 5.14 -5.76 17.24
CA LYS A 162 4.88 -5.69 18.67
C LYS A 162 5.99 -4.91 19.39
N GLY A 163 5.61 -4.02 20.30
CA GLY A 163 6.52 -3.12 21.02
C GLY A 163 6.90 -1.84 20.26
N SER A 164 6.61 -1.73 18.95
CA SER A 164 6.89 -0.49 18.21
C SER A 164 5.92 0.63 18.60
N LEU A 165 6.43 1.88 18.61
CA LEU A 165 5.63 3.06 18.95
C LEU A 165 4.56 3.35 17.89
N CYS A 166 3.39 3.74 18.35
CA CYS A 166 2.33 4.23 17.49
C CYS A 166 2.54 5.71 17.18
N ASN A 167 2.77 6.05 15.91
CA ASN A 167 2.99 7.45 15.50
C ASN A 167 1.81 8.38 15.81
N SER A 168 0.60 7.84 15.96
CA SER A 168 -0.60 8.62 16.32
C SER A 168 -0.70 8.92 17.81
N PHE A 169 0.00 8.16 18.67
CA PHE A 169 -0.09 8.27 20.14
C PHE A 169 1.29 8.05 20.77
N VAL A 170 1.93 9.15 21.17
CA VAL A 170 3.36 9.24 21.55
C VAL A 170 3.76 8.32 22.72
N SER A 171 2.81 7.74 23.46
CA SER A 171 3.04 6.88 24.62
C SER A 171 2.58 5.42 24.46
N GLN A 172 2.03 5.03 23.31
CA GLN A 172 1.49 3.69 23.13
C GLN A 172 2.32 2.85 22.15
N CYS A 173 2.51 1.58 22.49
CA CYS A 173 3.15 0.59 21.65
C CYS A 173 2.15 -0.47 21.20
N TYR A 174 2.36 -1.02 20.00
CA TYR A 174 1.60 -2.16 19.51
C TYR A 174 1.76 -3.37 20.43
N LEU A 175 0.64 -3.99 20.82
CA LEU A 175 0.64 -5.16 21.73
C LEU A 175 0.81 -6.50 21.00
N LEU A 176 0.63 -6.48 19.68
CA LEU A 176 0.78 -7.62 18.77
C LEU A 176 1.30 -7.14 17.41
N PRO A 177 1.89 -8.01 16.57
CA PRO A 177 2.21 -7.67 15.20
C PRO A 177 0.94 -7.36 14.41
N VAL A 178 0.91 -6.25 13.68
CA VAL A 178 -0.25 -5.84 12.86
C VAL A 178 0.16 -5.61 11.41
N MET A 179 -0.41 -6.35 10.47
CA MET A 179 -0.31 -6.05 9.04
C MET A 179 -0.98 -4.70 8.74
N ASP A 180 -0.17 -3.67 8.53
CA ASP A 180 -0.57 -2.25 8.48
C ASP A 180 -0.99 -1.80 7.10
N SER A 181 -0.33 -2.33 6.07
CA SER A 181 -0.72 -2.11 4.68
C SER A 181 -0.36 -3.33 3.85
N ILE A 182 -1.20 -3.59 2.86
CA ILE A 182 -1.04 -4.66 1.89
C ILE A 182 -1.56 -4.15 0.56
N PHE A 183 -0.76 -4.36 -0.48
CA PHE A 183 -1.04 -3.85 -1.82
C PHE A 183 -0.52 -4.81 -2.87
N VAL A 184 -1.33 -5.03 -3.91
CA VAL A 184 -0.97 -5.77 -5.11
C VAL A 184 -1.44 -4.94 -6.29
N ARG A 185 -0.56 -4.72 -7.28
CA ARG A 185 -0.88 -3.99 -8.51
C ARG A 185 -2.07 -4.62 -9.23
N LYS A 186 -2.93 -3.80 -9.83
CA LYS A 186 -4.24 -4.20 -10.39
C LYS A 186 -4.13 -5.36 -11.39
N ASP A 187 -3.16 -5.29 -12.28
CA ASP A 187 -2.82 -6.30 -13.29
C ASP A 187 -2.34 -7.64 -12.70
N HIS A 188 -1.93 -7.66 -11.43
CA HIS A 188 -1.53 -8.86 -10.70
C HIS A 188 -2.60 -9.39 -9.72
N ARG A 189 -3.72 -8.68 -9.53
CA ARG A 189 -4.82 -9.12 -8.64
C ARG A 189 -5.53 -10.34 -9.21
N GLY A 190 -6.16 -11.12 -8.34
CA GLY A 190 -6.85 -12.38 -8.71
C GLY A 190 -5.95 -13.61 -8.83
N ASN A 191 -4.63 -13.45 -8.72
CA ASN A 191 -3.65 -14.55 -8.83
C ASN A 191 -3.19 -15.11 -7.46
N GLY A 192 -3.99 -14.97 -6.41
CA GLY A 192 -3.68 -15.51 -5.08
C GLY A 192 -2.61 -14.76 -4.27
N HIS A 193 -2.05 -13.66 -4.77
CA HIS A 193 -0.96 -12.92 -4.09
C HIS A 193 -1.35 -12.34 -2.72
N GLY A 194 -2.62 -11.96 -2.52
CA GLY A 194 -3.08 -11.51 -1.21
C GLY A 194 -3.04 -12.62 -0.16
N LEU A 195 -3.45 -13.85 -0.53
CA LEU A 195 -3.34 -15.02 0.33
C LEU A 195 -1.87 -15.34 0.62
N GLN A 196 -1.03 -15.37 -0.42
CA GLN A 196 0.41 -15.60 -0.28
C GLN A 196 1.07 -14.63 0.72
N MET A 197 0.69 -13.35 0.70
CA MET A 197 1.20 -12.35 1.64
C MET A 197 0.69 -12.58 3.07
N LEU A 198 -0.56 -13.03 3.24
CA LEU A 198 -1.12 -13.34 4.55
C LEU A 198 -0.47 -14.60 5.15
N GLU A 199 -0.27 -15.65 4.35
CA GLU A 199 0.45 -16.87 4.76
C GLU A 199 1.88 -16.53 5.19
N ASP A 200 2.61 -15.78 4.37
CA ASP A 200 3.97 -15.37 4.70
C ASP A 200 4.04 -14.48 5.95
N PHE A 201 3.02 -13.66 6.21
CA PHE A 201 2.91 -12.90 7.45
C PHE A 201 2.74 -13.82 8.66
N VAL A 202 1.79 -14.77 8.61
CA VAL A 202 1.59 -15.75 9.68
C VAL A 202 2.85 -16.59 9.91
N ASP A 203 3.53 -16.98 8.85
CA ASP A 203 4.78 -17.72 8.96
C ASP A 203 5.92 -16.89 9.56
N SER A 204 5.95 -15.59 9.29
CA SER A 204 7.02 -14.69 9.74
C SER A 204 6.90 -14.27 11.21
N PHE A 205 5.71 -14.34 11.82
CA PHE A 205 5.46 -13.88 13.18
C PHE A 205 4.84 -15.01 14.02
N LYS A 206 5.52 -15.42 15.09
CA LYS A 206 5.16 -16.58 15.93
C LYS A 206 4.41 -16.21 17.21
N ASP A 207 3.82 -15.01 17.26
CA ASP A 207 2.95 -14.61 18.36
C ASP A 207 1.63 -15.39 18.32
N ASP A 208 1.03 -15.62 19.49
CA ASP A 208 -0.26 -16.33 19.62
C ASP A 208 -1.44 -15.59 18.96
N GLU A 209 -1.28 -14.29 18.72
CA GLU A 209 -2.26 -13.43 18.08
C GLU A 209 -1.59 -12.53 17.05
N LEU A 210 -2.20 -12.45 15.87
CA LEU A 210 -1.73 -11.63 14.76
C LEU A 210 -2.84 -10.68 14.29
N GLY A 211 -2.45 -9.42 14.09
CA GLY A 211 -3.35 -8.36 13.72
C GLY A 211 -3.39 -8.10 12.21
N VAL A 212 -4.59 -7.83 11.70
CA VAL A 212 -4.84 -7.18 10.41
C VAL A 212 -5.47 -5.82 10.71
N LYS A 213 -4.95 -4.75 10.13
CA LYS A 213 -5.39 -3.39 10.46
C LYS A 213 -6.87 -3.14 10.15
N TYR A 214 -7.54 -2.44 11.06
CA TYR A 214 -8.88 -1.89 10.86
C TYR A 214 -8.87 -0.66 9.91
N PRO A 215 -9.88 -0.51 9.04
CA PRO A 215 -10.97 -1.46 8.80
C PRO A 215 -10.53 -2.61 7.90
N LEU A 216 -11.04 -3.80 8.19
CA LEU A 216 -10.87 -5.01 7.39
C LEU A 216 -11.65 -4.85 6.07
N THR A 217 -10.92 -4.39 5.05
CA THR A 217 -11.48 -4.08 3.73
C THR A 217 -12.17 -5.29 3.09
N PRO A 218 -13.13 -5.10 2.17
CA PRO A 218 -13.78 -6.22 1.47
C PRO A 218 -12.79 -7.17 0.78
N ALA A 219 -11.70 -6.62 0.24
CA ALA A 219 -10.61 -7.41 -0.35
C ALA A 219 -9.92 -8.29 0.70
N MET A 220 -9.57 -7.72 1.86
CA MET A 220 -8.96 -8.49 2.94
C MET A 220 -9.91 -9.50 3.59
N GLN A 221 -11.21 -9.22 3.64
CA GLN A 221 -12.19 -10.22 4.08
C GLN A 221 -12.18 -11.46 3.18
N LYS A 222 -12.10 -11.28 1.85
CA LYS A 222 -11.99 -12.41 0.90
C LYS A 222 -10.71 -13.21 1.15
N VAL A 223 -9.57 -12.52 1.33
CA VAL A 223 -8.28 -13.16 1.63
C VAL A 223 -8.34 -13.94 2.95
N CYS A 224 -8.84 -13.33 4.03
CA CYS A 224 -8.97 -13.98 5.32
C CYS A 224 -9.95 -15.17 5.30
N ARG A 225 -11.07 -15.08 4.56
CA ARG A 225 -11.98 -16.24 4.37
C ARG A 225 -11.26 -17.40 3.70
N GLN A 226 -10.51 -17.12 2.64
CA GLN A 226 -9.75 -18.14 1.93
C GLN A 226 -8.66 -18.76 2.82
N TYR A 227 -7.96 -17.94 3.59
CA TYR A 227 -6.97 -18.38 4.57
C TYR A 227 -7.58 -19.32 5.62
N LEU A 228 -8.64 -18.90 6.30
CA LEU A 228 -9.29 -19.71 7.35
C LEU A 228 -9.95 -20.98 6.80
N SER A 229 -10.35 -20.99 5.53
CA SER A 229 -10.83 -22.21 4.85
C SER A 229 -9.70 -23.20 4.61
N THR A 230 -8.48 -22.70 4.38
CA THR A 230 -7.27 -23.50 4.13
C THR A 230 -6.63 -23.98 5.44
N TYR A 231 -6.67 -23.13 6.48
CA TYR A 231 -6.09 -23.38 7.80
C TYR A 231 -7.14 -23.19 8.91
N PRO A 232 -8.09 -24.14 9.09
CA PRO A 232 -9.14 -24.00 10.10
C PRO A 232 -8.64 -23.95 11.56
N ALA A 233 -7.43 -24.46 11.82
CA ALA A 233 -6.79 -24.41 13.13
C ALA A 233 -6.46 -22.98 13.58
N ASP A 234 -6.36 -22.04 12.63
CA ASP A 234 -5.98 -20.64 12.89
C ASP A 234 -7.17 -19.73 13.17
N VAL A 235 -8.36 -20.30 13.45
CA VAL A 235 -9.61 -19.55 13.70
C VAL A 235 -9.48 -18.50 14.82
N ASP A 236 -8.61 -18.76 15.79
CA ASP A 236 -8.34 -17.89 16.94
C ASP A 236 -7.09 -17.01 16.77
N LEU A 237 -6.34 -17.17 15.68
CA LEU A 237 -5.05 -16.51 15.45
C LEU A 237 -5.21 -15.07 14.94
N LEU A 238 -6.13 -14.84 14.00
CA LEU A 238 -6.25 -13.57 13.28
C LEU A 238 -7.27 -12.62 13.92
N TRP A 239 -6.83 -11.39 14.16
CA TRP A 239 -7.62 -10.32 14.76
C TRP A 239 -7.64 -9.09 13.86
N GLU A 240 -8.81 -8.50 13.65
CA GLU A 240 -8.89 -7.13 13.15
C GLU A 240 -8.53 -6.18 14.29
N VAL A 241 -7.59 -5.27 14.06
CA VAL A 241 -7.00 -4.43 15.10
C VAL A 241 -7.16 -2.95 14.78
N GLU A 242 -7.80 -2.24 15.71
CA GLU A 242 -7.80 -0.78 15.78
C GLU A 242 -6.66 -0.29 16.72
N GLY A 243 -6.15 0.92 16.47
CA GLY A 243 -5.12 1.51 17.32
C GLY A 243 -3.88 0.63 17.47
N VAL A 244 -3.57 0.25 18.72
CA VAL A 244 -2.39 -0.54 19.09
C VAL A 244 -2.71 -2.00 19.46
N GLY A 245 -3.98 -2.40 19.36
CA GLY A 245 -4.44 -3.74 19.76
C GLY A 245 -4.57 -3.93 21.27
N GLY A 246 -4.89 -2.86 21.99
CA GLY A 246 -5.27 -2.89 23.39
C GLY A 246 -6.56 -3.69 23.67
N PRO A 247 -6.93 -3.84 24.94
CA PRO A 247 -8.25 -4.35 25.31
C PRO A 247 -9.35 -3.57 24.59
N TYR A 248 -10.34 -4.27 24.06
CA TYR A 248 -11.46 -3.71 23.28
C TYR A 248 -11.10 -3.06 21.94
N GLN A 249 -9.82 -3.09 21.52
CA GLN A 249 -9.37 -2.57 20.22
C GLN A 249 -9.15 -3.68 19.18
N LYS A 250 -9.62 -4.89 19.45
CA LYS A 250 -9.47 -6.02 18.54
C LYS A 250 -10.71 -6.90 18.51
N VAL A 251 -11.03 -7.41 17.33
CA VAL A 251 -12.14 -8.33 17.10
C VAL A 251 -11.61 -9.52 16.30
N LYS A 252 -11.95 -10.76 16.69
CA LYS A 252 -11.54 -11.95 15.93
C LYS A 252 -12.06 -11.85 14.50
N VAL A 253 -11.17 -12.07 13.53
CA VAL A 253 -11.52 -12.04 12.11
C VAL A 253 -12.58 -13.09 11.80
N ALA A 254 -12.47 -14.29 12.36
CA ALA A 254 -13.47 -15.35 12.20
C ALA A 254 -14.89 -14.90 12.62
N ASN A 255 -15.02 -14.23 13.77
CA ASN A 255 -16.31 -13.73 14.26
C ASN A 255 -16.91 -12.69 13.30
N LYS A 256 -16.07 -11.77 12.81
CA LYS A 256 -16.51 -10.74 11.86
C LYS A 256 -16.97 -11.34 10.55
N LEU A 257 -16.25 -12.33 10.03
CA LEU A 257 -16.60 -13.01 8.79
C LEU A 257 -17.87 -13.86 8.93
N GLY A 258 -18.06 -14.54 10.06
CA GLY A 258 -19.25 -15.36 10.34
C GLY A 258 -20.52 -14.53 10.53
N SER A 259 -20.43 -13.38 11.22
CA SER A 259 -21.57 -12.45 11.37
C SER A 259 -22.07 -11.91 10.03
N MET A 260 -21.16 -11.71 9.06
CA MET A 260 -21.53 -11.25 7.73
C MET A 260 -22.23 -12.32 6.89
N THR A 261 -21.84 -13.60 7.03
CA THR A 261 -22.52 -14.72 6.36
C THR A 261 -23.97 -14.83 6.83
N LEU A 262 -24.20 -14.76 8.14
CA LEU A 262 -25.55 -14.74 8.73
C LEU A 262 -26.37 -13.55 8.23
N GLN A 263 -25.77 -12.38 8.07
CA GLN A 263 -26.46 -11.19 7.58
C GLN A 263 -26.82 -11.28 6.09
N CYS A 264 -25.96 -11.86 5.25
CA CYS A 264 -26.27 -12.18 3.86
C CYS A 264 -27.35 -13.27 3.74
N GLU A 265 -27.30 -14.32 4.55
CA GLU A 265 -28.32 -15.38 4.58
C GLU A 265 -29.68 -14.86 5.05
N LEU A 266 -29.72 -13.95 6.02
CA LEU A 266 -30.94 -13.26 6.45
C LEU A 266 -31.51 -12.36 5.34
N LEU A 267 -30.66 -11.61 4.63
CA LEU A 267 -31.06 -10.78 3.48
C LEU A 267 -31.61 -11.62 2.32
N HIS A 268 -30.96 -12.76 2.02
CA HIS A 268 -31.43 -13.72 1.02
C HIS A 268 -32.75 -14.40 1.44
N CYS A 269 -32.91 -14.74 2.72
CA CYS A 269 -34.17 -15.27 3.26
C CYS A 269 -35.30 -14.23 3.20
N SER A 270 -35.02 -12.94 3.43
CA SER A 270 -36.04 -11.89 3.31
C SER A 270 -36.51 -11.69 1.87
N TRP A 271 -35.60 -11.74 0.88
CA TRP A 271 -35.99 -11.66 -0.53
C TRP A 271 -36.76 -12.91 -0.99
N ALA A 272 -36.35 -14.12 -0.58
CA ALA A 272 -37.08 -15.35 -0.89
C ALA A 272 -38.47 -15.41 -0.22
N ALA A 273 -38.63 -14.78 0.95
CA ALA A 273 -39.92 -14.66 1.64
C ALA A 273 -40.85 -13.61 0.99
N GLU A 274 -40.30 -12.60 0.31
CA GLU A 274 -41.08 -11.62 -0.46
C GLU A 274 -41.50 -12.17 -1.84
N GLU A 275 -40.65 -12.96 -2.53
CA GLU A 275 -41.03 -13.64 -3.78
C GLU A 275 -42.13 -14.70 -3.58
N SER A 276 -42.24 -15.29 -2.39
CA SER A 276 -43.30 -16.24 -2.05
C SER A 276 -44.66 -15.58 -1.75
N LYS A 277 -44.75 -14.24 -1.74
CA LYS A 277 -46.00 -13.50 -1.46
C LYS A 277 -46.62 -12.78 -2.66
N ASN A 278 -45.93 -12.66 -3.79
CA ASN A 278 -46.47 -12.03 -4.99
C ASN A 278 -46.74 -13.06 -6.09
N GLY A 279 -47.83 -13.80 -5.91
CA GLY A 279 -48.56 -14.35 -7.05
C GLY A 279 -49.33 -13.23 -7.75
N GLU A 280 -49.15 -13.17 -9.07
CA GLU A 280 -49.91 -12.40 -10.07
C GLU A 280 -49.64 -10.88 -10.27
N VAL A 281 -48.96 -10.64 -11.41
CA VAL A 281 -49.27 -9.67 -12.49
C VAL A 281 -48.46 -8.36 -12.59
N ALA A 282 -48.00 -8.20 -13.84
CA ALA A 282 -47.60 -7.00 -14.61
C ALA A 282 -46.17 -6.47 -14.49
N VAL A 283 -45.45 -6.74 -15.58
CA VAL A 283 -44.23 -6.08 -16.05
C VAL A 283 -44.40 -4.56 -16.03
N ASN A 284 -43.44 -3.85 -15.43
CA ASN A 284 -42.98 -2.54 -15.89
C ASN A 284 -41.51 -2.38 -15.50
N GLU A 285 -40.67 -2.18 -16.51
CA GLU A 285 -39.28 -1.75 -16.36
C GLU A 285 -39.23 -0.38 -15.69
N VAL A 286 -38.51 -0.26 -14.57
CA VAL A 286 -38.02 1.03 -14.06
C VAL A 286 -36.59 0.84 -13.55
N GLU A 287 -35.72 1.71 -14.04
CA GLU A 287 -34.27 1.78 -13.78
C GLU A 287 -33.92 1.83 -12.29
N MET A 288 -32.86 1.12 -11.93
CA MET A 288 -32.24 1.12 -10.60
C MET A 288 -31.36 2.36 -10.43
N THR A 289 -31.82 3.34 -9.67
CA THR A 289 -30.94 4.33 -9.03
C THR A 289 -30.59 3.84 -7.62
N GLU A 290 -29.30 3.60 -7.38
CA GLU A 290 -28.75 3.27 -6.06
C GLU A 290 -28.94 4.46 -5.10
N GLU A 291 -29.89 4.33 -4.17
CA GLU A 291 -30.00 5.26 -3.05
C GLU A 291 -29.14 4.83 -1.86
N SER A 292 -28.51 5.86 -1.31
CA SER A 292 -27.76 5.91 -0.07
C SER A 292 -28.55 5.41 1.14
N CYS A 293 -27.90 4.64 2.01
CA CYS A 293 -28.28 4.56 3.41
C CYS A 293 -27.12 5.03 4.29
N LEU A 294 -27.10 6.34 4.54
CA LEU A 294 -26.72 6.86 5.85
C LEU A 294 -27.82 6.44 6.82
N ASP A 295 -27.47 5.81 7.94
CA ASP A 295 -28.32 5.98 9.11
C ASP A 295 -27.51 6.05 10.41
N ILE A 296 -27.82 7.11 11.13
CA ILE A 296 -27.20 7.58 12.36
C ILE A 296 -28.23 7.26 13.44
N THR A 297 -27.97 6.27 14.28
CA THR A 297 -28.89 5.97 15.39
C THR A 297 -28.72 6.98 16.54
N VAL A 298 -29.44 8.11 16.41
CA VAL A 298 -30.44 8.78 17.30
C VAL A 298 -30.17 9.00 18.82
N PRO A 299 -30.92 9.90 19.53
CA PRO A 299 -30.39 10.97 20.39
C PRO A 299 -30.80 10.77 21.88
N LEU A 300 -30.69 11.83 22.70
CA LEU A 300 -31.31 11.93 24.04
C LEU A 300 -32.80 11.57 24.05
#